data_AF-A0A9P8IQJ8-F1
#
_entry.id   AF-A0A9P8IQJ8-F1
#
_cell.length_a   1.000
_cell.length_b   1.000
_cell.length_c   1.000
_cell.angle_alpha   90.00
_cell.angle_beta   90.00
_cell.angle_gamma   90.00
#
_symmetry.space_group_name_H-M   'P 1'
#
loop_
_entity.id
_entity.type
_entity.pdbx_description
1 polymer ?
#
loop_
_entity_poly.entity_id
_entity_poly.type
_entity_poly.pdbx_seq_one_letter_code
_entity_poly.pdbx_strand_id
1 'polypeptide(L)'
;MVELDLQASIERGMPPNVRLGDFNIKPPLNVDDENLEESMQDSLVSMPIDTLINASFQALLYHSLPVRLKICAFINGCCEEVDFDKVLELEEELRQALQDIPAWDSPQADPRQHRTATYIKHMLGIVLHQYIVLLHFHFLVRTTSLSKSLICRRARLDASTKILDYYQRLIKEEMLPEQACRTGLTLAALSICHEIYLNLESRGYGQSRLQNRTKKLESE
;
A
#
# COMPACT_ATOMS: atom_id res chain seq x y z
N MET A 1 -8.11 -16.29 -8.36
CA MET A 1 -7.98 -15.75 -9.73
C MET A 1 -7.99 -14.22 -9.73
N VAL A 2 -8.94 -13.56 -9.05
CA VAL A 2 -9.04 -12.08 -9.00
C VAL A 2 -7.79 -11.41 -8.42
N GLU A 3 -7.22 -11.93 -7.34
CA GLU A 3 -6.01 -11.36 -6.72
C GLU A 3 -4.81 -11.34 -7.68
N LEU A 4 -4.60 -12.43 -8.41
CA LEU A 4 -3.51 -12.55 -9.38
C LEU A 4 -3.71 -11.63 -10.59
N ASP A 5 -4.95 -11.48 -11.06
CA ASP A 5 -5.30 -10.54 -12.12
C ASP A 5 -5.02 -9.09 -11.68
N LEU A 6 -5.42 -8.73 -10.46
CA LEU A 6 -5.17 -7.41 -9.89
C LEU A 6 -3.67 -7.13 -9.76
N GLN A 7 -2.89 -8.06 -9.21
CA GLN A 7 -1.45 -7.91 -9.09
C GLN A 7 -0.81 -7.70 -10.47
N ALA A 8 -1.16 -8.55 -11.43
CA ALA A 8 -0.60 -8.46 -12.78
C ALA A 8 -1.04 -7.19 -13.52
N SER A 9 -2.23 -6.66 -13.23
CA SER A 9 -2.74 -5.39 -13.79
C SER A 9 -1.98 -4.19 -13.22
N ILE A 10 -1.69 -4.19 -11.92
CA ILE A 10 -0.85 -3.17 -11.27
C ILE A 10 0.57 -3.19 -11.84
N GLU A 11 1.19 -4.37 -11.94
CA GLU A 11 2.55 -4.52 -12.46
C GLU A 11 2.68 -4.05 -13.92
N ARG A 12 1.61 -4.20 -14.72
CA ARG A 12 1.59 -3.79 -16.14
C ARG A 12 1.05 -2.38 -16.36
N GLY A 13 0.57 -1.69 -15.32
CA GLY A 13 -0.09 -0.39 -15.46
C GLY A 13 -1.37 -0.45 -16.30
N MET A 14 -2.12 -1.55 -16.18
CA MET A 14 -3.35 -1.80 -16.95
C MET A 14 -4.57 -1.77 -16.02
N PRO A 15 -5.77 -1.41 -16.51
CA PRO A 15 -7.01 -1.63 -15.77
C PRO A 15 -7.18 -3.12 -15.40
N PRO A 16 -7.81 -3.44 -14.26
CA PRO A 16 -8.11 -4.83 -13.92
C PRO A 16 -9.12 -5.42 -14.91
N ASN A 17 -8.94 -6.68 -15.30
CA ASN A 17 -9.86 -7.37 -16.20
C ASN A 17 -11.18 -7.70 -15.48
N VAL A 18 -11.09 -7.94 -14.18
CA VAL A 18 -12.24 -8.25 -13.32
C VAL A 18 -12.66 -7.00 -12.55
N ARG A 19 -13.94 -6.61 -12.66
CA ARG A 19 -14.50 -5.48 -11.91
C ARG A 19 -15.16 -5.96 -10.62
N LEU A 20 -15.40 -5.00 -9.72
CA LEU A 20 -16.21 -5.26 -8.54
C LEU A 20 -17.62 -5.69 -8.97
N GLY A 21 -18.06 -6.87 -8.55
CA GLY A 21 -19.36 -7.45 -8.93
C GLY A 21 -19.32 -8.49 -10.06
N ASP A 22 -18.20 -8.58 -10.80
CA ASP A 22 -18.05 -9.59 -11.87
C ASP A 22 -17.79 -11.00 -11.30
N PHE A 23 -17.46 -11.09 -10.01
CA PHE A 23 -17.23 -12.34 -9.31
C PHE A 23 -18.23 -12.51 -8.16
N ASN A 24 -18.84 -13.69 -8.09
CA ASN A 24 -19.77 -14.07 -7.02
C ASN A 24 -19.16 -15.12 -6.08
N ILE A 25 -17.86 -14.96 -5.80
CA ILE A 25 -17.11 -15.90 -4.96
C ILE A 25 -17.28 -15.47 -3.51
N LYS A 26 -17.77 -16.38 -2.67
CA LYS A 26 -17.84 -16.17 -1.22
C LYS A 26 -16.43 -15.86 -0.67
N PRO A 27 -16.30 -15.01 0.37
CA PRO A 27 -15.02 -14.83 1.04
C PRO A 27 -14.44 -16.18 1.48
N PRO A 28 -13.09 -16.33 1.48
CA PRO A 28 -12.48 -17.53 2.02
C PRO A 28 -12.92 -17.71 3.47
N LEU A 29 -13.29 -18.93 3.83
CA LEU A 29 -13.68 -19.24 5.19
C LEU A 29 -12.43 -19.15 6.08
N ASN A 30 -12.51 -18.42 7.19
CA ASN A 30 -11.40 -18.26 8.11
C ASN A 30 -11.30 -19.50 9.02
N VAL A 31 -10.78 -20.60 8.48
CA VAL A 31 -10.60 -21.90 9.16
C VAL A 31 -9.20 -22.45 8.83
N ASP A 32 -8.56 -23.12 9.79
CA ASP A 32 -7.28 -23.80 9.54
C ASP A 32 -7.48 -25.08 8.75
N ASP A 33 -6.57 -25.33 7.79
CA ASP A 33 -6.60 -26.50 6.92
C ASP A 33 -6.53 -27.83 7.70
N GLU A 34 -5.89 -27.85 8.86
CA GLU A 34 -5.82 -29.02 9.75
C GLU A 34 -7.19 -29.46 10.29
N ASN A 35 -8.17 -28.55 10.30
CA ASN A 35 -9.55 -28.83 10.70
C ASN A 35 -10.42 -29.26 9.52
N LEU A 36 -9.86 -29.39 8.32
CA LEU A 36 -10.56 -29.87 7.13
C LEU A 36 -10.41 -31.40 7.03
N GLU A 37 -11.43 -32.15 7.44
CA GLU A 37 -11.47 -33.61 7.21
C GLU A 37 -12.39 -33.95 6.01
N GLU A 38 -11.97 -34.88 5.15
CA GLU A 38 -12.75 -35.33 3.98
C GLU A 38 -14.14 -35.90 4.38
N SER A 39 -14.28 -36.40 5.60
CA SER A 39 -15.51 -36.97 6.14
C SER A 39 -16.50 -35.95 6.72
N MET A 40 -16.18 -34.65 6.74
CA MET A 40 -17.07 -33.65 7.34
C MET A 40 -18.36 -33.48 6.52
N GLN A 41 -19.50 -33.85 7.11
CA GLN A 41 -20.84 -33.57 6.56
C GLN A 41 -21.41 -32.22 7.01
N ASP A 42 -20.87 -31.60 8.07
CA ASP A 42 -21.38 -30.35 8.66
C ASP A 42 -20.71 -29.10 8.07
N SER A 43 -21.46 -27.98 8.03
CA SER A 43 -20.93 -26.70 7.59
C SER A 43 -19.93 -26.13 8.60
N LEU A 44 -18.68 -25.96 8.18
CA LEU A 44 -17.63 -25.31 8.98
C LEU A 44 -18.03 -23.88 9.40
N VAL A 45 -17.72 -23.53 10.65
CA VAL A 45 -17.96 -22.19 11.20
C VAL A 45 -16.71 -21.35 11.02
N SER A 46 -16.84 -20.17 10.42
CA SER A 46 -15.73 -19.23 10.27
C SER A 46 -15.26 -18.74 11.63
N MET A 47 -13.95 -18.77 11.88
CA MET A 47 -13.37 -18.14 13.07
C MET A 47 -13.41 -16.60 12.97
N PRO A 48 -13.47 -15.88 14.10
CA PRO A 48 -13.37 -14.43 14.13
C PRO A 48 -12.08 -13.94 13.47
N ILE A 49 -12.13 -12.79 12.78
CA ILE A 49 -10.96 -12.22 12.10
C ILE A 49 -9.82 -11.86 13.07
N ASP A 50 -10.16 -11.57 14.33
CA ASP A 50 -9.21 -11.28 15.40
C ASP A 50 -8.47 -12.51 15.93
N THR A 51 -8.89 -13.71 15.52
CA THR A 51 -8.18 -14.96 15.84
C THR A 51 -7.12 -15.21 14.77
N LEU A 52 -5.85 -15.23 15.20
CA LEU A 52 -4.73 -15.54 14.31
C LEU A 52 -4.77 -17.03 13.94
N ILE A 53 -4.86 -17.30 12.65
CA ILE A 53 -4.89 -18.64 12.06
C ILE A 53 -4.06 -18.65 10.77
N ASN A 54 -3.82 -19.83 10.19
CA ASN A 54 -2.99 -19.95 8.99
C ASN A 54 -3.56 -19.18 7.79
N ALA A 55 -4.89 -19.12 7.67
CA ALA A 55 -5.59 -18.40 6.61
C ALA A 55 -5.73 -16.87 6.83
N SER A 56 -5.28 -16.32 7.97
CA SER A 56 -5.51 -14.90 8.33
C SER A 56 -5.00 -13.92 7.29
N PHE A 57 -3.86 -14.19 6.64
CA PHE A 57 -3.33 -13.32 5.58
C PHE A 57 -4.30 -13.23 4.41
N GLN A 58 -4.83 -14.37 3.95
CA GLN A 58 -5.73 -14.43 2.79
C GLN A 58 -7.08 -13.77 3.11
N ALA A 59 -7.61 -14.01 4.31
CA ALA A 59 -8.86 -13.41 4.76
C ALA A 59 -8.76 -11.87 4.78
N LEU A 60 -7.71 -11.32 5.40
CA LEU A 60 -7.51 -9.87 5.47
C LEU A 60 -7.17 -9.25 4.10
N LEU A 61 -6.37 -9.94 3.28
CA LEU A 61 -6.08 -9.47 1.93
C LEU A 61 -7.36 -9.40 1.08
N TYR A 62 -8.27 -10.37 1.24
CA TYR A 62 -9.58 -10.35 0.59
C TYR A 62 -10.45 -9.18 1.09
N HIS A 63 -10.47 -8.88 2.39
CA HIS A 63 -11.23 -7.73 2.91
C HIS A 63 -10.81 -6.39 2.29
N SER A 64 -9.51 -6.22 2.02
CA SER A 64 -9.00 -5.03 1.33
C SER A 64 -9.10 -5.08 -0.21
N LEU A 65 -9.53 -6.21 -0.80
CA LEU A 65 -9.60 -6.37 -2.26
C LEU A 65 -10.49 -5.32 -2.95
N PRO A 66 -11.69 -4.96 -2.43
CA PRO A 66 -12.55 -3.98 -3.09
C PRO A 66 -11.89 -2.63 -3.32
N VAL A 67 -11.24 -2.06 -2.30
CA VAL A 67 -10.56 -0.76 -2.42
C VAL A 67 -9.36 -0.85 -3.37
N ARG A 68 -8.60 -1.95 -3.32
CA ARG A 68 -7.45 -2.17 -4.22
C ARG A 68 -7.88 -2.27 -5.69
N LEU A 69 -9.00 -2.95 -5.98
CA LEU A 69 -9.61 -2.99 -7.32
C LEU A 69 -10.05 -1.60 -7.79
N LYS A 70 -10.75 -0.84 -6.93
CA LYS A 70 -11.17 0.54 -7.24
C LYS A 70 -9.97 1.42 -7.59
N ILE A 71 -8.90 1.34 -6.80
CA ILE A 71 -7.68 2.11 -7.04
C ILE A 71 -7.02 1.69 -8.35
N CYS A 72 -6.85 0.40 -8.62
CA CYS A 72 -6.27 -0.08 -9.88
C CYS A 72 -7.04 0.44 -11.10
N ALA A 73 -8.38 0.35 -11.06
CA ALA A 73 -9.22 0.87 -12.12
C ALA A 73 -9.13 2.39 -12.26
N PHE A 74 -9.05 3.12 -11.15
CA PHE A 74 -8.90 4.57 -11.13
C PHE A 74 -7.55 5.01 -11.72
N ILE A 75 -6.43 4.45 -11.24
CA ILE A 75 -5.09 4.90 -11.64
C ILE A 75 -4.71 4.49 -13.07
N ASN A 76 -5.30 3.40 -13.59
CA ASN A 76 -5.02 2.91 -14.94
C ASN A 76 -6.15 3.25 -15.93
N GLY A 77 -7.19 3.99 -15.50
CA GLY A 77 -8.29 4.41 -16.34
C GLY A 77 -7.92 5.56 -17.30
N CYS A 78 -8.65 5.67 -18.41
CA CYS A 78 -8.50 6.72 -19.42
C CYS A 78 -9.23 8.01 -19.03
N CYS A 79 -8.97 8.57 -17.84
CA CYS A 79 -9.57 9.84 -17.44
C CYS A 79 -8.62 11.01 -17.76
N GLU A 80 -9.14 12.05 -18.45
CA GLU A 80 -8.37 13.24 -18.82
C GLU A 80 -8.15 14.20 -17.64
N GLU A 81 -9.08 14.23 -16.67
CA GLU A 81 -8.99 15.05 -15.46
C GLU A 81 -8.87 14.17 -14.21
N VAL A 82 -7.99 14.55 -13.28
CA VAL A 82 -7.83 13.81 -12.03
C VAL A 82 -8.64 14.45 -10.91
N ASP A 83 -9.56 13.68 -10.38
CA ASP A 83 -10.38 14.05 -9.23
C ASP A 83 -9.58 13.85 -7.92
N PHE A 84 -9.28 14.97 -7.24
CA PHE A 84 -8.57 14.93 -5.97
C PHE A 84 -9.46 14.45 -4.82
N ASP A 85 -10.76 14.74 -4.86
CA ASP A 85 -11.67 14.29 -3.82
C ASP A 85 -11.79 12.77 -3.89
N LYS A 86 -11.77 12.20 -5.10
CA LYS A 86 -11.70 10.75 -5.28
C LYS A 86 -10.41 10.12 -4.75
N VAL A 87 -9.28 10.80 -4.90
CA VAL A 87 -8.00 10.37 -4.29
C VAL A 87 -8.12 10.29 -2.77
N LEU A 88 -8.72 11.29 -2.13
CA LEU A 88 -8.90 11.31 -0.68
C LEU A 88 -9.88 10.23 -0.20
N GLU A 89 -10.98 10.01 -0.92
CA GLU A 89 -11.95 8.95 -0.62
C GLU A 89 -11.29 7.56 -0.65
N LEU A 90 -10.54 7.26 -1.73
CA LEU A 90 -9.87 5.98 -1.89
C LEU A 90 -8.73 5.78 -0.88
N GLU A 91 -8.01 6.86 -0.52
CA GLU A 91 -7.01 6.80 0.54
C GLU A 91 -7.65 6.48 1.90
N GLU A 92 -8.80 7.06 2.20
CA GLU A 92 -9.49 6.81 3.46
C GLU A 92 -9.98 5.35 3.57
N GLU A 93 -10.53 4.80 2.47
CA GLU A 93 -10.85 3.36 2.41
C GLU A 93 -9.60 2.48 2.65
N LEU A 94 -8.43 2.85 2.13
CA LEU A 94 -7.17 2.12 2.40
C LEU A 94 -6.72 2.26 3.86
N ARG A 95 -6.85 3.45 4.44
CA ARG A 95 -6.51 3.66 5.85
C ARG A 95 -7.41 2.87 6.77
N GLN A 96 -8.70 2.76 6.45
CA GLN A 96 -9.60 1.88 7.18
C GLN A 96 -9.13 0.42 7.08
N ALA A 97 -8.82 -0.06 5.87
CA ALA A 97 -8.30 -1.43 5.70
C ALA A 97 -6.98 -1.68 6.45
N LEU A 98 -6.12 -0.67 6.61
CA LEU A 98 -4.91 -0.74 7.45
C LEU A 98 -5.24 -0.82 8.95
N GLN A 99 -6.26 -0.10 9.41
CA GLN A 99 -6.72 -0.11 10.80
C GLN A 99 -7.43 -1.42 11.16
N ASP A 100 -8.09 -2.04 10.18
CA ASP A 100 -8.79 -3.32 10.33
C ASP A 100 -7.83 -4.52 10.48
N ILE A 101 -6.52 -4.33 10.28
CA ILE A 101 -5.52 -5.37 10.54
C ILE A 101 -5.42 -5.59 12.05
N PRO A 102 -5.78 -6.79 12.57
CA PRO A 102 -5.74 -7.04 13.99
C PRO A 102 -4.32 -6.95 14.55
N ALA A 103 -4.20 -6.52 15.80
CA ALA A 103 -2.91 -6.42 16.45
C ALA A 103 -2.33 -7.79 16.84
N TRP A 104 -3.21 -8.77 17.14
CA TRP A 104 -2.86 -10.11 17.63
C TRP A 104 -1.87 -10.12 18.82
N ASP A 105 -1.97 -9.10 19.68
CA ASP A 105 -1.10 -8.92 20.84
C ASP A 105 -1.56 -9.77 22.04
N SER A 106 -1.74 -11.08 21.84
CA SER A 106 -2.10 -11.98 22.94
C SER A 106 -0.89 -12.18 23.87
N PRO A 107 -1.01 -11.88 25.17
CA PRO A 107 0.08 -12.09 26.13
C PRO A 107 0.40 -13.58 26.36
N GLN A 108 -0.46 -14.48 25.87
CA GLN A 108 -0.28 -15.92 25.94
C GLN A 108 0.26 -16.52 24.62
N ALA A 109 0.46 -15.68 23.59
CA ALA A 109 0.95 -16.15 22.29
C ALA A 109 2.35 -16.74 22.44
N ASP A 110 2.57 -17.89 21.81
CA ASP A 110 3.91 -18.46 21.72
C ASP A 110 4.79 -17.63 20.75
N PRO A 111 6.13 -17.81 20.79
CA PRO A 111 7.03 -17.05 19.91
C PRO A 111 6.75 -17.23 18.42
N ARG A 112 6.20 -18.38 17.99
CA ARG A 112 5.89 -18.64 16.58
C ARG A 112 4.64 -17.89 16.15
N GLN A 113 3.60 -17.90 16.98
CA GLN A 113 2.37 -17.14 16.77
C GLN A 113 2.67 -15.64 16.69
N HIS A 114 3.50 -15.12 17.59
CA HIS A 114 3.95 -13.73 17.52
C HIS A 114 4.70 -13.44 16.22
N ARG A 115 5.60 -14.34 15.80
CA ARG A 115 6.31 -14.24 14.51
C ARG A 115 5.33 -14.16 13.33
N THR A 116 4.35 -15.06 13.28
CA THR A 116 3.34 -15.13 12.22
C THR A 116 2.48 -13.87 12.20
N ALA A 117 1.99 -13.42 13.36
CA ALA A 117 1.23 -12.16 13.49
C ALA A 117 2.02 -10.96 12.93
N THR A 118 3.27 -10.83 13.36
CA THR A 118 4.17 -9.76 12.89
C THR A 118 4.36 -9.83 11.38
N TYR A 119 4.63 -11.02 10.84
CA TYR A 119 4.79 -11.21 9.40
C TYR A 119 3.56 -10.79 8.61
N ILE A 120 2.38 -11.31 8.96
CA ILE A 120 1.13 -11.04 8.26
C ILE A 120 0.82 -9.54 8.31
N LYS A 121 0.95 -8.92 9.48
CA LYS A 121 0.71 -7.49 9.68
C LYS A 121 1.62 -6.62 8.82
N HIS A 122 2.91 -6.93 8.79
CA HIS A 122 3.89 -6.15 8.02
C HIS A 122 3.71 -6.35 6.52
N MET A 123 3.42 -7.57 6.07
CA MET A 123 3.17 -7.87 4.66
C MET A 123 1.91 -7.18 4.15
N LEU A 124 0.80 -7.24 4.89
CA LEU A 124 -0.42 -6.49 4.54
C LEU A 124 -0.17 -4.99 4.55
N GLY A 125 0.56 -4.50 5.57
CA GLY A 125 0.99 -3.12 5.65
C GLY A 125 1.76 -2.66 4.41
N ILE A 126 2.72 -3.46 3.93
CA ILE A 126 3.48 -3.18 2.70
C ILE A 126 2.54 -3.09 1.50
N VAL A 127 1.67 -4.08 1.31
CA VAL A 127 0.74 -4.10 0.17
C VAL A 127 -0.13 -2.84 0.17
N LEU A 128 -0.78 -2.51 1.27
CA LEU A 128 -1.72 -1.38 1.31
C LEU A 128 -1.02 -0.02 1.13
N HIS A 129 0.16 0.18 1.72
CA HIS A 129 0.92 1.42 1.52
C HIS A 129 1.45 1.56 0.08
N GLN A 130 1.73 0.46 -0.64
CA GLN A 130 2.08 0.54 -2.06
C GLN A 130 0.93 1.16 -2.88
N TYR A 131 -0.33 0.82 -2.58
CA TYR A 131 -1.47 1.45 -3.24
C TYR A 131 -1.59 2.94 -2.90
N ILE A 132 -1.26 3.38 -1.67
CA ILE A 132 -1.21 4.81 -1.32
C ILE A 132 -0.16 5.53 -2.18
N VAL A 133 1.03 4.94 -2.34
CA VAL A 133 2.10 5.51 -3.19
C VAL A 133 1.64 5.65 -4.65
N LEU A 134 1.02 4.60 -5.21
CA LEU A 134 0.54 4.59 -6.59
C LEU A 134 -0.59 5.60 -6.82
N LEU A 135 -1.56 5.66 -5.90
CA LEU A 135 -2.70 6.56 -5.97
C LEU A 135 -2.28 8.03 -6.01
N HIS A 136 -1.41 8.43 -5.08
CA HIS A 136 -0.91 9.81 -5.03
C HIS A 136 0.08 10.12 -6.16
N PHE A 137 0.85 9.13 -6.64
CA PHE A 137 1.70 9.32 -7.81
C PHE A 137 0.88 9.59 -9.07
N HIS A 138 -0.20 8.84 -9.28
CA HIS A 138 -1.11 9.04 -10.40
C HIS A 138 -1.64 10.48 -10.46
N PHE A 139 -2.08 11.02 -9.31
CA PHE A 139 -2.55 12.40 -9.22
C PHE A 139 -1.43 13.42 -9.45
N LEU A 140 -0.27 13.21 -8.81
CA LEU A 140 0.86 14.14 -8.84
C LEU A 140 1.36 14.41 -10.27
N VAL A 141 1.38 13.39 -11.13
CA VAL A 141 1.88 13.51 -12.52
C VAL A 141 0.96 14.37 -13.40
N ARG A 142 -0.30 14.57 -13.00
CA ARG A 142 -1.31 15.26 -13.82
C ARG A 142 -1.78 16.59 -13.22
N THR A 143 -1.51 16.85 -11.94
CA THR A 143 -1.99 18.06 -11.27
C THR A 143 -1.13 19.28 -11.57
N THR A 144 -1.77 20.43 -11.79
CA THR A 144 -1.12 21.75 -11.86
C THR A 144 -1.21 22.53 -10.54
N SER A 145 -1.97 22.00 -9.56
CA SER A 145 -2.18 22.65 -8.28
C SER A 145 -0.99 22.42 -7.33
N LEU A 146 -0.30 23.49 -6.97
CA LEU A 146 0.84 23.43 -6.04
C LEU A 146 0.43 22.89 -4.65
N SER A 147 -0.72 23.32 -4.12
CA SER A 147 -1.18 22.88 -2.80
C SER A 147 -1.52 21.38 -2.78
N LYS A 148 -2.26 20.89 -3.77
CA LYS A 148 -2.60 19.46 -3.88
C LYS A 148 -1.36 18.61 -4.14
N SER A 149 -0.41 19.10 -4.96
CA SER A 149 0.89 18.46 -5.19
C SER A 149 1.66 18.25 -3.88
N LEU A 150 1.73 19.26 -3.00
CA LEU A 150 2.41 19.14 -1.69
C LEU A 150 1.75 18.07 -0.80
N ILE A 151 0.42 17.98 -0.80
CA ILE A 151 -0.31 16.94 -0.05
C ILE A 151 0.06 15.56 -0.57
N CYS A 152 0.01 15.34 -1.89
CA CYS A 152 0.38 14.06 -2.51
C CYS A 152 1.83 13.68 -2.25
N ARG A 153 2.77 14.63 -2.33
CA ARG A 153 4.19 14.39 -2.04
C ARG A 153 4.39 13.91 -0.60
N ARG A 154 3.72 14.56 0.35
CA ARG A 154 3.75 14.17 1.77
C ARG A 154 3.17 12.77 1.98
N ALA A 155 1.99 12.49 1.45
CA ALA A 155 1.35 11.18 1.57
C ALA A 155 2.22 10.05 0.99
N ARG A 156 2.86 10.27 -0.17
CA ARG A 156 3.80 9.32 -0.78
C ARG A 156 5.03 9.08 0.09
N LEU A 157 5.60 10.13 0.69
CA LEU A 157 6.75 10.01 1.59
C LEU A 157 6.40 9.20 2.83
N ASP A 158 5.28 9.53 3.47
CA ASP A 158 4.81 8.85 4.68
C ASP A 158 4.59 7.35 4.37
N ALA A 159 3.91 7.03 3.26
CA ALA A 159 3.69 5.66 2.83
C ALA A 159 4.98 4.92 2.44
N SER A 160 5.88 5.56 1.70
CA SER A 160 7.17 4.96 1.32
C SER A 160 8.04 4.68 2.54
N THR A 161 8.02 5.55 3.54
CA THR A 161 8.74 5.37 4.81
C THR A 161 8.17 4.18 5.59
N LYS A 162 6.85 4.02 5.62
CA LYS A 162 6.21 2.85 6.24
C LYS A 162 6.61 1.54 5.55
N ILE A 163 6.63 1.51 4.22
CA ILE A 163 7.08 0.34 3.45
C ILE A 163 8.53 -0.02 3.83
N LEU A 164 9.43 0.96 3.90
CA LEU A 164 10.82 0.72 4.29
C LEU A 164 10.93 0.21 5.73
N ASP A 165 10.23 0.81 6.70
CA ASP A 165 10.20 0.34 8.09
C ASP A 165 9.72 -1.11 8.19
N TYR A 166 8.66 -1.46 7.45
CA TYR A 166 8.14 -2.83 7.44
C TYR A 166 9.16 -3.84 6.88
N TYR A 167 9.75 -3.55 5.73
CA TYR A 167 10.78 -4.44 5.16
C TYR A 167 12.02 -4.55 6.06
N GLN A 168 12.47 -3.45 6.66
CA GLN A 168 13.60 -3.45 7.59
C GLN A 168 13.35 -4.37 8.79
N ARG A 169 12.14 -4.34 9.37
CA ARG A 169 11.76 -5.23 10.48
C ARG A 169 11.71 -6.69 10.04
N LEU A 170 11.08 -6.97 8.89
CA LEU A 170 10.98 -8.34 8.35
C LEU A 170 12.35 -8.94 8.04
N ILE A 171 13.29 -8.16 7.53
CA ILE A 171 14.67 -8.60 7.27
C ILE A 171 15.41 -8.83 8.59
N LYS A 172 15.31 -7.89 9.54
CA LYS A 172 16.00 -7.97 10.84
C LYS A 172 15.56 -9.18 11.68
N GLU A 173 14.29 -9.57 11.58
CA GLU A 173 13.73 -10.75 12.26
C GLU A 173 13.87 -12.06 11.46
N GLU A 174 14.64 -12.03 10.36
CA GLU A 174 14.89 -13.17 9.47
C GLU A 174 13.58 -13.80 8.95
N MET A 175 12.54 -12.99 8.77
CA MET A 175 11.22 -13.39 8.28
C MET A 175 11.11 -13.38 6.76
N LEU A 176 11.95 -12.58 6.11
CA LEU A 176 12.09 -12.55 4.66
C LEU A 176 13.56 -12.49 4.29
N PRO A 177 14.00 -13.26 3.29
CA PRO A 177 15.31 -13.06 2.72
C PRO A 177 15.35 -11.69 2.03
N GLU A 178 16.47 -10.98 2.17
CA GLU A 178 16.66 -9.63 1.60
C GLU A 178 16.34 -9.59 0.10
N GLN A 179 16.65 -10.67 -0.62
CA GLN A 179 16.41 -10.80 -2.06
C GLN A 179 14.92 -10.76 -2.42
N ALA A 180 14.04 -11.29 -1.56
CA ALA A 180 12.59 -11.27 -1.79
C ALA A 180 11.99 -9.86 -1.61
N CYS A 181 12.70 -8.97 -0.92
CA CYS A 181 12.23 -7.61 -0.64
C CYS A 181 12.59 -6.60 -1.74
N ARG A 182 13.48 -6.96 -2.67
CA ARG A 182 14.15 -6.00 -3.58
C ARG A 182 13.18 -5.16 -4.40
N THR A 183 12.16 -5.75 -5.01
CA THR A 183 11.22 -5.00 -5.87
C THR A 183 10.44 -3.96 -5.08
N GLY A 184 9.85 -4.34 -3.95
CA GLY A 184 9.08 -3.41 -3.11
C GLY A 184 9.96 -2.35 -2.44
N LEU A 185 11.15 -2.74 -1.97
CA LEU A 185 12.15 -1.80 -1.43
C LEU A 185 12.58 -0.76 -2.47
N THR A 186 12.81 -1.19 -3.72
CA THR A 186 13.27 -0.29 -4.79
C THR A 186 12.23 0.78 -5.09
N LEU A 187 10.94 0.42 -5.15
CA LEU A 187 9.87 1.39 -5.40
C LEU A 187 9.78 2.46 -4.29
N ALA A 188 9.81 2.04 -3.03
CA ALA A 188 9.75 2.96 -1.88
C ALA A 188 11.00 3.84 -1.79
N ALA A 189 12.19 3.26 -1.96
CA ALA A 189 13.45 3.99 -1.95
C ALA A 189 13.51 5.01 -3.10
N LEU A 190 13.14 4.63 -4.32
CA LEU A 190 13.09 5.54 -5.47
C LEU A 190 12.10 6.69 -5.25
N SER A 191 10.94 6.43 -4.65
CA SER A 191 9.98 7.48 -4.33
C SER A 191 10.55 8.52 -3.36
N ILE A 192 11.29 8.08 -2.33
CA ILE A 192 11.97 8.98 -1.39
C ILE A 192 13.13 9.73 -2.07
N CYS A 193 13.97 9.04 -2.85
CA CYS A 193 15.08 9.66 -3.56
C CYS A 193 14.60 10.73 -4.56
N HIS A 194 13.54 10.44 -5.30
CA HIS A 194 12.92 11.40 -6.22
C HIS A 194 12.42 12.65 -5.49
N GLU A 195 11.83 12.47 -4.32
CA GLU A 195 11.35 13.58 -3.50
C GLU A 195 12.48 14.44 -2.94
N ILE A 196 13.56 13.81 -2.47
CA ILE A 196 14.78 14.52 -2.04
C ILE A 196 15.35 15.35 -3.19
N TYR A 197 15.44 14.75 -4.39
CA TYR A 197 15.95 15.42 -5.59
C TYR A 197 15.15 16.69 -5.93
N LEU A 198 13.82 16.60 -5.98
CA LEU A 198 12.95 17.75 -6.25
C LEU A 198 13.08 18.86 -5.19
N ASN A 199 13.29 18.49 -3.93
CA ASN A 199 13.51 19.47 -2.85
C ASN A 199 14.90 20.13 -2.93
N LEU A 200 15.91 19.45 -3.50
CA LEU A 200 17.22 20.04 -3.75
C LEU A 200 17.20 21.00 -4.95
N GLU A 201 16.54 20.63 -6.05
CA GLU A 201 16.38 21.51 -7.21
C GLU A 201 15.64 22.81 -6.86
N SER A 202 14.50 22.70 -6.16
CA SER A 202 13.73 23.87 -5.73
C SER A 202 14.54 24.83 -4.83
N ARG A 203 15.40 24.28 -3.95
CA ARG A 203 16.35 25.07 -3.15
C ARG A 203 17.43 25.73 -4.01
N GLY A 204 17.98 25.02 -5.00
CA GLY A 204 18.96 25.56 -5.95
C GLY A 204 18.41 26.75 -6.75
N TYR A 205 17.21 26.62 -7.33
CA TYR A 205 16.53 27.72 -8.02
C TYR A 205 16.20 28.91 -7.10
N GLY A 206 15.84 28.64 -5.83
CA GLY A 206 15.59 29.68 -4.83
C GLY A 206 16.85 30.48 -4.49
N GLN A 207 17.99 29.81 -4.30
CA GLN A 207 19.28 30.45 -4.00
C GLN A 207 19.81 31.28 -5.18
N SER A 208 19.69 30.78 -6.42
CA SER A 208 20.09 31.53 -7.61
C SER A 208 19.22 32.78 -7.85
N ARG A 209 17.91 32.72 -7.56
CA ARG A 209 17.01 33.89 -7.64
C ARG A 209 17.34 34.95 -6.58
N LEU A 210 17.69 34.53 -5.37
CA LEU A 210 18.09 35.44 -4.29
C LEU A 210 19.42 36.12 -4.61
N GLN A 211 20.43 35.38 -5.11
CA GLN A 211 21.71 35.96 -5.54
C GLN A 211 21.58 36.92 -6.72
N ASN A 212 20.68 36.65 -7.68
CA ASN A 212 20.44 37.56 -8.79
C ASN A 212 19.66 38.82 -8.37
N ARG A 213 18.85 38.75 -7.31
CA ARG A 213 18.18 39.93 -6.73
C ARG A 213 19.15 40.81 -5.94
N THR A 214 20.04 40.24 -5.14
CA THR A 214 21.03 41.01 -4.37
C THR A 214 22.04 41.71 -5.29
N LYS A 215 22.53 41.03 -6.33
CA LYS A 215 23.42 41.67 -7.33
C LYS A 215 22.79 42.83 -8.10
N LYS A 216 21.46 42.84 -8.24
CA LYS A 216 20.73 43.91 -8.93
C LYS A 216 20.48 45.14 -8.02
N LEU A 217 20.41 44.92 -6.70
CA LEU A 217 20.29 45.97 -5.70
C LEU A 217 21.64 46.65 -5.37
N GLU A 218 22.76 45.97 -5.63
CA GLU A 218 24.12 46.51 -5.47
C GLU A 218 24.63 47.28 -6.71
N SER A 219 23.83 47.32 -7.79
CA SER A 219 24.14 47.99 -9.06
C SER A 219 23.32 49.26 -9.34
N GLU A 220 22.53 49.72 -8.36
CA GLU A 220 21.86 51.04 -8.31
C GLU A 220 22.52 51.91 -7.23
#